data_AF-A0A972KM99-F1
#
_entry.id   AF-A0A972KM99-F1
#
_cell.length_a   1.000
_cell.length_b   1.000
_cell.length_c   1.000
_cell.angle_alpha   90.00
_cell.angle_beta   90.00
_cell.angle_gamma   90.00
#
_symmetry.space_group_name_H-M   'P 1'
#
loop_
_entity.id
_entity.type
_entity.pdbx_description
1 polymer ?
#
loop_
_entity_poly.entity_id
_entity_poly.type
_entity_poly.pdbx_seq_one_letter_code
_entity_poly.pdbx_strand_id
1 'polypeptide(L)'
;MRKILFMFFILSWLTTSTFAQEGQLDIRVNLDQTIIRKSEPFHLTVICTGRQALTENMKLIPGKFAGFRLIGISKSTSLYEENNIQMVSARIEYQLVPIATGRREIQPLVVEYHDPASRLIQSVRSRPISIIIQGNEDRLSEKTGYFFRQPVLIGTAGALMAGAGFFLFRRRRRRYLRERT
;
A
#
# COMPACT_ATOMS: atom_id res chain seq x y z
N MET A 1 -32.71 -33.80 26.58
CA MET A 1 -31.52 -34.05 25.73
C MET A 1 -31.70 -33.42 24.33
N ARG A 2 -31.54 -32.09 24.19
CA ARG A 2 -31.79 -31.38 22.91
C ARG A 2 -30.85 -30.20 22.62
N LYS A 3 -29.79 -30.00 23.42
CA LYS A 3 -28.90 -28.82 23.35
C LYS A 3 -27.52 -29.09 22.73
N ILE A 4 -27.18 -30.35 22.41
CA ILE A 4 -25.86 -30.72 21.87
C ILE A 4 -25.79 -30.60 20.34
N LEU A 5 -26.94 -30.52 19.65
CA LEU A 5 -26.97 -30.45 18.18
C LEU A 5 -26.64 -29.05 17.60
N PHE A 6 -26.67 -27.99 18.40
CA PHE A 6 -26.46 -26.62 17.90
C PHE A 6 -24.99 -26.15 17.93
N MET A 7 -24.09 -26.94 18.54
CA MET A 7 -22.68 -26.54 18.71
C MET A 7 -21.77 -26.93 17.53
N PHE A 8 -22.25 -27.75 16.59
CA PHE A 8 -21.47 -28.17 15.41
C PHE A 8 -21.56 -27.23 14.21
N PHE A 9 -22.48 -26.25 14.20
CA PHE A 9 -22.70 -25.40 13.01
C PHE A 9 -21.82 -24.14 12.97
N ILE A 10 -21.20 -23.76 14.09
CA ILE A 10 -20.36 -22.56 14.19
C ILE A 10 -18.89 -22.85 13.83
N LEU A 11 -18.50 -24.13 13.77
CA LEU A 11 -17.13 -24.54 13.46
C LEU A 11 -16.89 -24.89 11.98
N SER A 12 -17.83 -24.56 11.08
CA SER A 12 -17.68 -24.76 9.63
C SER A 12 -17.29 -23.47 8.87
N TRP A 13 -16.99 -22.38 9.58
CA TRP A 13 -16.49 -21.12 9.00
C TRP A 13 -14.98 -20.95 9.15
N LEU A 14 -14.25 -22.02 9.52
CA LEU A 14 -12.80 -22.00 9.55
C LEU A 14 -12.24 -22.41 8.18
N THR A 15 -12.01 -21.38 7.38
CA THR A 15 -10.84 -21.22 6.51
C THR A 15 -10.66 -22.25 5.40
N THR A 16 -11.37 -22.07 4.30
CA THR A 16 -10.90 -22.52 2.98
C THR A 16 -9.80 -21.56 2.49
N SER A 17 -8.56 -21.76 2.92
CA SER A 17 -7.40 -21.27 2.18
C SER A 17 -7.26 -22.14 0.93
N THR A 18 -8.00 -21.79 -0.11
CA THR A 18 -7.85 -22.42 -1.43
C THR A 18 -6.48 -22.02 -1.98
N PHE A 19 -5.49 -22.89 -1.86
CA PHE A 19 -4.25 -22.76 -2.60
C PHE A 19 -4.52 -23.29 -4.02
N ALA A 20 -4.45 -22.41 -5.03
CA ALA A 20 -4.39 -22.87 -6.40
C ALA A 20 -2.95 -23.35 -6.66
N GLN A 21 -2.67 -24.62 -6.33
CA GLN A 21 -1.40 -25.27 -6.67
C GLN A 21 -1.51 -25.93 -8.05
N GLU A 22 -1.54 -25.12 -9.10
CA GLU A 22 -1.30 -25.61 -10.47
C GLU A 22 -0.12 -24.83 -11.04
N GLY A 23 1.08 -25.13 -10.53
CA GLY A 23 2.31 -24.53 -11.05
C GLY A 23 3.52 -24.72 -10.14
N GLN A 24 4.70 -24.79 -10.75
CA GLN A 24 5.99 -24.78 -10.05
C GLN A 24 6.41 -23.38 -9.55
N LEU A 25 5.49 -22.42 -9.64
CA LEU A 25 5.66 -21.02 -9.28
C LEU A 25 4.53 -20.60 -8.31
N ASP A 26 4.89 -20.19 -7.10
CA ASP A 26 4.00 -19.59 -6.12
C ASP A 26 4.00 -18.06 -6.27
N ILE A 27 2.81 -17.44 -6.29
CA ILE A 27 2.65 -15.99 -6.35
C ILE A 27 1.86 -15.53 -5.13
N ARG A 28 2.49 -14.69 -4.32
CA ARG A 28 1.87 -14.04 -3.17
C ARG A 28 1.80 -12.55 -3.41
N VAL A 29 0.61 -11.99 -3.23
CA VAL A 29 0.40 -10.55 -3.32
C VAL A 29 -0.04 -10.06 -1.95
N ASN A 30 0.63 -9.03 -1.45
CA ASN A 30 0.36 -8.43 -0.15
C ASN A 30 0.18 -6.92 -0.28
N LEU A 31 -0.74 -6.39 0.51
CA LEU A 31 -0.99 -4.96 0.67
C LEU A 31 -0.69 -4.58 2.11
N ASP A 32 -0.03 -3.45 2.31
CA ASP A 32 0.22 -2.93 3.66
C ASP A 32 -1.09 -2.65 4.40
N GLN A 33 -2.11 -2.14 3.69
CA GLN A 33 -3.40 -1.72 4.24
C GLN A 33 -4.53 -1.93 3.23
N THR A 34 -5.71 -2.30 3.70
CA THR A 34 -6.93 -2.47 2.86
C THR A 34 -7.83 -1.23 2.83
N ILE A 35 -7.62 -0.30 3.77
CA ILE A 35 -8.30 0.99 3.86
C ILE A 35 -7.23 2.08 3.70
N ILE A 36 -7.36 2.90 2.67
CA ILE A 36 -6.31 3.84 2.24
C ILE A 36 -6.95 5.22 2.06
N ARG A 37 -6.23 6.31 2.34
CA ARG A 37 -6.74 7.66 2.09
C ARG A 37 -6.46 8.10 0.67
N LYS A 38 -7.36 8.93 0.13
CA LYS A 38 -7.15 9.58 -1.17
C LYS A 38 -5.84 10.37 -1.16
N SER A 39 -5.06 10.23 -2.23
CA SER A 39 -3.75 10.87 -2.41
C SER A 39 -2.64 10.42 -1.46
N GLU A 40 -2.87 9.41 -0.60
CA GLU A 40 -1.84 8.83 0.26
C GLU A 40 -1.16 7.65 -0.46
N PRO A 41 0.18 7.63 -0.59
CA PRO A 41 0.87 6.51 -1.22
C PRO A 41 0.80 5.26 -0.37
N PHE A 42 0.70 4.10 -1.01
CA PHE A 42 0.77 2.79 -0.37
C PHE A 42 1.59 1.81 -1.21
N HIS A 43 2.01 0.70 -0.60
CA HIS A 43 2.81 -0.32 -1.26
C HIS A 43 1.99 -1.58 -1.52
N LEU A 44 2.14 -2.11 -2.73
CA LEU A 44 1.67 -3.42 -3.14
C LEU A 44 2.91 -4.28 -3.39
N THR A 45 3.11 -5.28 -2.54
CA THR A 45 4.23 -6.22 -2.65
C THR A 45 3.78 -7.49 -3.35
N VAL A 46 4.52 -7.90 -4.38
CA VAL A 46 4.37 -9.16 -5.09
C VAL A 46 5.61 -10.00 -4.85
N ILE A 47 5.42 -11.20 -4.34
CA ILE A 47 6.48 -12.18 -4.10
C ILE A 47 6.21 -13.36 -5.01
N CYS A 48 7.14 -13.64 -5.91
CA CYS A 48 7.11 -14.80 -6.79
C CYS A 48 8.21 -15.76 -6.35
N THR A 49 7.85 -16.97 -5.97
CA THR A 49 8.80 -17.99 -5.51
C THR A 49 8.73 -19.21 -6.42
N GLY A 50 9.87 -19.68 -6.89
CA GLY A 50 9.94 -20.88 -7.72
C GLY A 50 11.36 -21.42 -7.86
N ARG A 51 11.53 -22.52 -8.59
CA ARG A 51 12.85 -23.07 -8.92
C ARG A 51 13.63 -22.12 -9.84
N GLN A 52 14.96 -22.09 -9.72
CA GLN A 52 15.80 -21.16 -10.49
C GLN A 52 15.59 -21.21 -12.00
N ALA A 53 15.48 -22.41 -12.57
CA ALA A 53 15.27 -22.58 -14.01
C ALA A 53 13.98 -21.94 -14.54
N LEU A 54 13.02 -21.62 -13.67
CA LEU A 54 11.74 -20.99 -14.03
C LEU A 54 11.77 -19.46 -13.92
N THR A 55 12.71 -18.91 -13.15
CA THR A 55 12.67 -17.52 -12.67
C THR A 55 13.60 -16.59 -13.45
N GLU A 56 14.59 -17.12 -14.16
CA GLU A 56 15.54 -16.32 -14.97
C GLU A 56 14.85 -15.49 -16.07
N ASN A 57 13.75 -16.00 -16.64
CA ASN A 57 12.98 -15.33 -17.69
C ASN A 57 11.59 -14.87 -17.23
N MET A 58 11.42 -14.64 -15.92
CA MET A 58 10.14 -14.20 -15.38
C MET A 58 9.81 -12.78 -15.85
N LYS A 59 8.64 -12.64 -16.48
CA LYS A 59 8.08 -11.36 -16.87
C LYS A 59 6.81 -11.10 -16.08
N LEU A 60 6.87 -10.12 -15.18
CA LEU A 60 5.68 -9.63 -14.49
C LEU A 60 4.98 -8.61 -15.39
N ILE A 61 3.73 -8.91 -15.74
CA ILE A 61 2.86 -7.99 -16.46
C ILE A 61 1.99 -7.28 -15.40
N PRO A 62 2.24 -5.98 -15.13
CA PRO A 62 1.43 -5.26 -14.18
C PRO A 62 -0.02 -5.25 -14.66
N GLY A 63 -0.94 -5.57 -13.75
CA GLY A 63 -2.36 -5.42 -14.00
C GLY A 63 -2.72 -3.96 -14.24
N LYS A 64 -3.91 -3.71 -14.79
CA LYS A 64 -4.42 -2.33 -14.91
C LYS A 64 -4.70 -1.79 -13.50
N PHE A 65 -3.91 -0.80 -13.07
CA PHE A 65 -4.13 -0.08 -11.81
C PHE A 65 -5.23 0.98 -11.95
N ALA A 66 -6.43 0.60 -12.40
CA ALA A 66 -7.53 1.53 -12.62
C ALA A 66 -7.91 2.27 -11.33
N GLY A 67 -7.87 3.61 -11.37
CA GLY A 67 -8.13 4.45 -10.18
C GLY A 67 -6.90 4.70 -9.29
N PHE A 68 -5.72 4.21 -9.70
CA PHE A 68 -4.45 4.46 -9.02
C PHE A 68 -3.43 5.03 -10.00
N ARG A 69 -2.54 5.88 -9.48
CA ARG A 69 -1.36 6.36 -10.20
C ARG A 69 -0.15 5.61 -9.67
N LEU A 70 0.58 4.94 -10.56
CA LEU A 70 1.87 4.35 -10.24
C LEU A 70 2.92 5.46 -10.10
N ILE A 71 3.61 5.52 -8.97
CA ILE A 71 4.66 6.51 -8.70
C ILE A 71 6.05 5.90 -8.53
N GLY A 72 6.16 4.59 -8.31
CA GLY A 72 7.44 3.91 -8.17
C GLY A 72 7.32 2.40 -8.31
N ILE A 73 8.42 1.76 -8.75
CA ILE A 73 8.58 0.30 -8.78
C ILE A 73 9.96 -0.02 -8.19
N SER A 74 10.01 -0.96 -7.26
CA SER A 74 11.26 -1.56 -6.80
C SER A 74 11.23 -3.07 -7.10
N LYS A 75 12.40 -3.65 -7.41
CA LYS A 75 12.56 -5.09 -7.63
C LYS A 75 13.80 -5.57 -6.89
N SER A 76 13.66 -6.65 -6.15
CA SER A 76 14.77 -7.40 -5.57
C SER A 76 14.59 -8.89 -5.86
N THR A 77 15.70 -9.62 -5.88
CA THR A 77 15.71 -11.06 -6.13
C THR A 77 16.69 -11.69 -5.16
N SER A 78 16.26 -12.75 -4.49
CA SER A 78 17.10 -13.57 -3.64
C SER A 78 17.16 -14.99 -4.16
N LEU A 79 18.35 -15.57 -4.12
CA LEU A 79 18.61 -16.97 -4.39
C LEU A 79 18.78 -17.67 -3.05
N TYR A 80 18.17 -18.83 -2.88
CA TYR A 80 18.37 -19.67 -1.71
C TYR A 80 18.25 -21.14 -2.10
N GLU A 81 18.76 -22.03 -1.28
CA GLU A 81 18.70 -23.48 -1.51
C GLU A 81 17.75 -24.12 -0.50
N GLU A 82 16.83 -24.95 -0.97
CA GLU A 82 15.87 -25.68 -0.14
C GLU A 82 15.84 -27.14 -0.61
N ASN A 83 16.23 -28.07 0.26
CA ASN A 83 16.31 -29.50 -0.05
C ASN A 83 17.17 -29.82 -1.30
N ASN A 84 18.36 -29.23 -1.40
CA ASN A 84 19.26 -29.33 -2.56
C ASN A 84 18.67 -28.82 -3.89
N ILE A 85 17.63 -28.00 -3.83
CA ILE A 85 17.04 -27.35 -5.00
C ILE A 85 17.28 -25.85 -4.88
N GLN A 86 17.88 -25.26 -5.92
CA GLN A 86 18.02 -23.81 -6.03
C GLN A 86 16.66 -23.17 -6.28
N MET A 87 16.25 -22.35 -5.33
CA MET A 87 15.03 -21.58 -5.30
C MET A 87 15.33 -20.09 -5.48
N VAL A 88 14.37 -19.39 -6.07
CA VAL A 88 14.47 -17.96 -6.34
C VAL A 88 13.20 -17.30 -5.85
N SER A 89 13.38 -16.23 -5.09
CA SER A 89 12.31 -15.35 -4.64
C SER A 89 12.50 -13.98 -5.27
N ALA A 90 11.60 -13.59 -6.17
CA ALA A 90 11.56 -12.26 -6.74
C ALA A 90 10.51 -11.45 -5.97
N ARG A 91 10.95 -10.37 -5.32
CA ARG A 91 10.07 -9.40 -4.66
C ARG A 91 9.97 -8.15 -5.52
N ILE A 92 8.76 -7.78 -5.90
CA ILE A 92 8.46 -6.59 -6.68
C ILE A 92 7.50 -5.74 -5.88
N GLU A 93 7.82 -4.47 -5.69
CA GLU A 93 7.03 -3.53 -4.91
C GLU A 93 6.55 -2.40 -5.82
N TYR A 94 5.24 -2.19 -5.83
CA TYR A 94 4.62 -1.07 -6.52
C TYR A 94 4.23 -0.02 -5.51
N GLN A 95 4.66 1.21 -5.74
CA GLN A 95 4.21 2.37 -4.98
C GLN A 95 3.07 3.05 -5.75
N LEU A 96 1.87 3.03 -5.18
CA LEU A 96 0.63 3.46 -5.82
C LEU A 96 -0.01 4.61 -5.04
N VAL A 97 -0.66 5.53 -5.75
CA VAL A 97 -1.43 6.63 -5.16
C VAL A 97 -2.88 6.59 -5.66
N PRO A 98 -3.89 6.49 -4.78
CA PRO A 98 -5.30 6.48 -5.18
C PRO A 98 -5.76 7.85 -5.67
N ILE A 99 -6.47 7.86 -6.82
CA ILE A 99 -6.92 9.08 -7.50
C ILE A 99 -8.34 9.48 -7.07
N ALA A 100 -9.20 8.51 -6.74
CA ALA A 100 -10.60 8.73 -6.38
C ALA A 100 -11.00 7.91 -5.16
N THR A 101 -11.98 8.41 -4.40
CA THR A 101 -12.57 7.69 -3.26
C THR A 101 -13.47 6.53 -3.71
N GLY A 102 -13.85 5.70 -2.74
CA GLY A 102 -14.75 4.56 -2.92
C GLY A 102 -14.03 3.21 -2.93
N ARG A 103 -14.81 2.14 -3.14
CA ARG A 103 -14.27 0.79 -3.29
C ARG A 103 -13.62 0.65 -4.67
N ARG A 104 -12.37 0.19 -4.71
CA ARG A 104 -11.62 -0.12 -5.92
C ARG A 104 -11.11 -1.55 -5.87
N GLU A 105 -10.85 -2.10 -7.04
CA GLU A 105 -10.31 -3.43 -7.19
C GLU A 105 -9.04 -3.35 -8.04
N ILE A 106 -7.94 -3.86 -7.48
CA ILE A 106 -6.72 -4.10 -8.24
C ILE A 106 -6.93 -5.40 -9.02
N GLN A 107 -6.84 -5.29 -10.35
CA GLN A 107 -6.97 -6.44 -11.24
C GLN A 107 -5.88 -7.47 -10.98
N PRO A 108 -6.14 -8.76 -11.25
CA PRO A 108 -5.13 -9.82 -11.18
C PRO A 108 -3.84 -9.43 -11.88
N LEU A 109 -2.72 -9.65 -11.18
CA LEU A 109 -1.40 -9.55 -11.77
C LEU A 109 -1.09 -10.86 -12.51
N VAL A 110 -0.44 -10.75 -13.66
CA VAL A 110 -0.07 -11.91 -14.48
C VAL A 110 1.44 -12.03 -14.48
N VAL A 111 1.95 -13.19 -14.08
CA VAL A 111 3.36 -13.52 -14.23
C VAL A 111 3.48 -14.56 -15.33
N GLU A 112 4.24 -14.21 -16.36
CA GLU A 112 4.66 -15.13 -17.40
C GLU A 112 6.04 -15.68 -17.05
N TYR A 113 6.22 -16.98 -17.24
CA TYR A 113 7.50 -17.64 -17.06
C TYR A 113 7.69 -18.74 -18.11
N HIS A 114 8.95 -19.04 -18.40
CA HIS A 114 9.32 -20.10 -19.33
C HIS A 114 9.55 -21.40 -18.55
N ASP A 115 8.75 -22.43 -18.83
CA ASP A 115 8.96 -23.75 -18.24
C ASP A 115 9.98 -24.55 -19.08
N PRO A 116 11.16 -24.91 -18.54
CA PRO A 116 12.18 -25.63 -19.27
C PRO A 116 11.76 -27.05 -19.66
N ALA A 117 10.81 -27.66 -18.94
CA ALA A 117 10.35 -29.02 -19.23
C ALA A 117 9.42 -29.05 -20.45
N SER A 118 8.42 -28.15 -20.46
CA SER A 118 7.46 -28.07 -21.58
C SER A 118 7.94 -27.20 -22.75
N ARG A 119 8.94 -26.33 -22.55
CA ARG A 119 9.39 -25.30 -23.51
C ARG A 119 8.26 -24.34 -23.93
N LEU A 120 7.25 -24.20 -23.09
CA LEU A 120 6.12 -23.31 -23.29
C LEU A 120 6.18 -22.14 -22.30
N ILE A 121 5.59 -21.02 -22.69
CA ILE A 121 5.34 -19.90 -21.80
C ILE A 121 4.09 -20.24 -20.98
N GLN A 122 4.24 -20.31 -19.66
CA GLN A 122 3.13 -20.47 -18.74
C GLN A 122 2.82 -19.14 -18.07
N SER A 123 1.56 -18.94 -17.71
CA SER A 123 1.09 -17.74 -17.02
C SER A 123 0.38 -18.11 -15.73
N VAL A 124 0.78 -17.52 -14.62
CA VAL A 124 0.08 -17.64 -13.33
C VAL A 124 -0.52 -16.29 -12.98
N ARG A 125 -1.76 -16.30 -12.49
CA ARG A 125 -2.52 -15.10 -12.16
C ARG A 125 -2.75 -15.00 -10.67
N SER A 126 -2.53 -13.81 -10.11
CA SER A 126 -2.93 -13.53 -8.73
C SER A 126 -4.45 -13.42 -8.61
N ARG A 127 -4.95 -13.38 -7.38
CA ARG A 127 -6.33 -12.97 -7.11
C ARG A 127 -6.48 -11.46 -7.26
N PRO A 128 -7.68 -10.97 -7.62
CA PRO A 128 -7.97 -9.55 -7.51
C PRO A 128 -8.01 -9.13 -6.05
N ILE A 129 -7.74 -7.85 -5.78
CA ILE A 129 -7.69 -7.31 -4.42
C ILE A 129 -8.62 -6.11 -4.29
N SER A 130 -9.60 -6.21 -3.39
CA SER A 130 -10.52 -5.11 -3.05
C SER A 130 -9.88 -4.18 -2.02
N ILE A 131 -9.94 -2.87 -2.28
CA ILE A 131 -9.43 -1.80 -1.41
C ILE A 131 -10.53 -0.75 -1.21
N ILE A 132 -10.63 -0.19 -0.01
CA ILE A 132 -11.53 0.92 0.31
C ILE A 132 -10.72 2.21 0.38
N ILE A 133 -11.07 3.21 -0.45
CA ILE A 133 -10.40 4.51 -0.47
C ILE A 133 -11.28 5.56 0.22
N GLN A 134 -10.80 6.08 1.34
CA GLN A 134 -11.47 7.12 2.13
C GLN A 134 -11.12 8.52 1.63
N GLY A 135 -12.07 9.45 1.74
CA GLY A 135 -11.83 10.87 1.46
C GLY A 135 -11.00 11.53 2.55
N ASN A 136 -10.36 12.66 2.22
CA ASN A 136 -9.67 13.49 3.22
C ASN A 136 -10.61 14.44 3.98
N GLU A 137 -11.91 14.45 3.64
CA GLU A 137 -12.89 15.41 4.16
C GLU A 137 -13.24 15.16 5.64
N ASP A 138 -13.05 13.94 6.15
CA ASP A 138 -13.36 13.57 7.54
C ASP A 138 -12.52 14.32 8.58
N ARG A 139 -11.44 15.02 8.20
CA ARG A 139 -10.58 15.78 9.14
C ARG A 139 -10.96 17.24 9.33
N LEU A 140 -11.85 17.80 8.50
CA LEU A 140 -12.24 19.21 8.66
C LEU A 140 -13.33 19.41 9.72
N SER A 141 -14.02 18.34 10.15
CA SER A 141 -15.08 18.44 11.16
C SER A 141 -14.62 18.31 12.62
N GLU A 142 -13.40 17.83 12.88
CA GLU A 142 -12.88 17.70 14.26
C GLU A 142 -12.12 18.95 14.73
N LYS A 143 -11.74 19.85 13.82
CA LYS A 143 -10.94 21.05 14.14
C LYS A 143 -11.74 22.35 14.29
N THR A 144 -13.08 22.29 14.21
CA THR A 144 -13.97 23.46 14.41
C THR A 144 -14.72 23.44 15.75
N GLY A 145 -14.51 22.42 16.59
CA GLY A 145 -14.84 22.50 18.01
C GLY A 145 -13.71 23.24 18.74
N TYR A 146 -14.02 24.36 19.39
CA TYR A 146 -13.14 25.23 20.19
C TYR A 146 -12.33 26.28 19.40
N PHE A 147 -12.91 27.46 19.21
CA PHE A 147 -12.51 28.70 19.91
C PHE A 147 -13.36 29.88 19.40
N PHE A 148 -14.64 29.93 19.79
CA PHE A 148 -15.39 31.18 19.82
C PHE A 148 -15.87 31.41 21.26
N ARG A 149 -14.93 31.84 22.12
CA ARG A 149 -15.27 32.57 23.33
C ARG A 149 -14.95 34.04 23.08
N GLN A 150 -15.99 34.83 22.82
CA GLN A 150 -16.07 36.24 23.18
C GLN A 150 -17.55 36.57 23.45
N PRO A 151 -17.90 37.62 24.20
CA PRO A 151 -17.11 38.47 25.09
C PRO A 151 -17.73 38.58 26.51
N VAL A 152 -16.95 38.97 27.52
CA VAL A 152 -17.51 39.75 28.63
C VAL A 152 -16.63 40.98 28.81
N LEU A 153 -17.22 42.11 28.46
CA LEU A 153 -16.75 43.45 28.82
C LEU A 153 -16.83 43.61 30.33
N ILE A 154 -15.69 43.77 30.99
CA ILE A 154 -15.60 44.51 32.25
C ILE A 154 -14.45 45.49 32.07
N GLY A 155 -14.81 46.76 32.12
CA GLY A 155 -13.90 47.87 31.83
C GLY A 155 -13.01 48.28 33.00
N THR A 156 -12.37 49.40 32.71
CA THR A 156 -11.71 50.39 33.59
C THR A 156 -10.28 50.14 34.10
N ALA A 157 -9.39 50.91 33.45
CA ALA A 157 -8.38 51.81 34.02
C ALA A 157 -7.04 51.25 34.52
N GLY A 158 -5.97 51.94 34.11
CA GLY A 158 -4.61 51.83 34.67
C GLY A 158 -3.58 51.41 33.63
N ALA A 159 -3.05 52.31 32.82
CA ALA A 159 -1.86 53.14 33.13
C ALA A 159 -0.56 52.51 32.60
N LEU A 160 0.10 53.27 31.71
CA LEU A 160 1.53 53.53 31.63
C LEU A 160 2.51 52.33 31.65
N MET A 161 3.19 52.08 30.54
CA MET A 161 4.57 52.59 30.33
C MET A 161 5.21 52.03 29.06
N ALA A 162 6.10 52.86 28.53
CA ALA A 162 7.05 52.69 27.44
C ALA A 162 7.68 51.30 27.24
N GLY A 163 7.90 50.95 25.98
CA GLY A 163 8.75 49.82 25.58
C GLY A 163 9.10 49.87 24.10
N ALA A 164 10.13 50.66 23.77
CA ALA A 164 10.79 50.69 22.48
C ALA A 164 11.39 49.31 22.13
N GLY A 165 11.47 48.95 20.83
CA GLY A 165 12.24 47.76 20.45
C GLY A 165 12.00 47.22 19.05
N PHE A 166 12.38 48.02 18.05
CA PHE A 166 12.69 47.60 16.69
C PHE A 166 13.55 46.32 16.66
N PHE A 167 13.21 45.28 15.89
CA PHE A 167 14.19 44.50 15.12
C PHE A 167 13.54 43.59 14.06
N LEU A 168 13.69 44.01 12.80
CA LEU A 168 13.48 43.21 11.60
C LEU A 168 14.52 42.09 11.53
N PHE A 169 14.09 40.83 11.44
CA PHE A 169 14.99 39.76 10.99
C PHE A 169 14.41 39.01 9.79
N ARG A 170 14.70 39.56 8.61
CA ARG A 170 14.58 38.90 7.30
C ARG A 170 15.61 37.77 7.24
N ARG A 171 15.19 36.50 7.24
CA ARG A 171 16.05 35.39 6.81
C ARG A 171 15.71 34.97 5.38
N ARG A 172 16.52 35.48 4.44
CA ARG A 172 16.69 34.91 3.10
C ARG A 172 17.27 33.49 3.21
N ARG A 173 16.67 32.49 2.59
CA ARG A 173 17.39 31.28 2.15
C ARG A 173 17.55 31.29 0.62
N ARG A 174 18.76 31.65 0.19
CA ARG A 174 19.44 31.16 -1.02
C ARG A 174 19.72 29.66 -0.82
N ARG A 175 19.95 28.79 -1.80
CA ARG A 175 20.13 28.81 -3.27
C ARG A 175 19.95 27.35 -3.69
N TYR A 176 19.35 27.10 -4.85
CA TYR A 176 19.45 25.81 -5.53
C TYR A 176 20.85 25.66 -6.13
N LEU A 177 21.52 24.55 -5.83
CA LEU A 177 22.67 24.08 -6.59
C LEU A 177 22.17 22.98 -7.53
N ARG A 178 22.00 23.37 -8.80
CA ARG A 178 22.21 22.51 -9.97
C ARG A 178 23.70 22.16 -9.98
N GLU A 179 24.01 20.89 -10.22
CA GLU A 179 25.05 20.41 -11.15
C GLU A 179 25.33 18.96 -10.83
N ARG A 180 25.11 18.08 -11.82
CA ARG A 180 26.09 17.08 -12.26
C ARG A 180 25.60 16.48 -13.58
N THR A 181 26.34 16.87 -14.61
CA THR A 181 26.85 16.05 -15.72
C THR A 181 26.45 14.58 -15.73
#